data_AF-A0A6J7NZH8-F1
#
_entry.id   AF-A0A6J7NZH8-F1
#
_cell.length_a   1.000
_cell.length_b   1.000
_cell.length_c   1.000
_cell.angle_alpha   90.00
_cell.angle_beta   90.00
_cell.angle_gamma   90.00
#
_symmetry.space_group_name_H-M   'P 1'
#
loop_
_entity.id
_entity.type
_entity.pdbx_description
1 polymer ?
#
loop_
_entity_poly.entity_id
_entity_poly.type
_entity_poly.pdbx_seq_one_letter_code
_entity_poly.pdbx_strand_id
1 'polypeptide(L)'
;MAAKDLYEKDFYKILGVDKKASADEIKKKYRSLARDLHPDKNQGDSALEDKFKAVSEAYDILSDSKKRAEYDEARSYFERGGFRAPTGGQNFQGGDFSDIFGGGNPQDIFANLFGGGGRRGPRKGSDLQTEATITFKESIFGTTLDLKLNTDGNGPQSISARVPAGVNDGAKIRVKGKGAPGEAGPGDLFIELHVKPHATFSRKGENLLLTLPVTFAEAALGADIKVPTLSGDDVTVRLAAGTPTGRVLRVKGRGIKKGAVVGDLLVTVEVQVPRRVEGKAEEAIKAFAAATSDHDIRAEFITKAKS
;
A
#
# COMPACT_ATOMS: atom_id res chain seq x y z
N MET A 1 7.07 -26.34 -17.17
CA MET A 1 6.91 -27.14 -18.40
C MET A 1 8.04 -26.79 -19.34
N ALA A 2 8.65 -27.80 -19.98
CA ALA A 2 9.43 -27.56 -21.19
C ALA A 2 8.44 -27.37 -22.35
N ALA A 3 8.68 -26.40 -23.25
CA ALA A 3 7.83 -26.17 -24.42
C ALA A 3 7.67 -27.41 -25.32
N LYS A 4 8.55 -28.40 -25.15
CA LYS A 4 8.55 -29.70 -25.83
C LYS A 4 7.38 -30.62 -25.42
N ASP A 5 6.96 -30.60 -24.15
CA ASP A 5 5.93 -31.50 -23.63
C ASP A 5 4.51 -31.21 -24.18
N LEU A 6 4.26 -29.95 -24.57
CA LEU A 6 2.96 -29.46 -25.02
C LEU A 6 2.53 -30.07 -26.38
N TYR A 7 3.49 -30.53 -27.19
CA TYR A 7 3.25 -30.99 -28.57
C TYR A 7 3.41 -32.50 -28.74
N GLU A 8 4.18 -33.17 -27.88
CA GLU A 8 4.44 -34.62 -27.98
C GLU A 8 3.36 -35.47 -27.28
N LYS A 9 2.65 -34.92 -26.29
CA LYS A 9 1.67 -35.66 -25.49
C LYS A 9 0.24 -35.53 -26.03
N ASP A 10 -0.46 -36.65 -26.10
CA ASP A 10 -1.88 -36.72 -26.46
C ASP A 10 -2.77 -36.52 -25.23
N PHE A 11 -3.18 -35.29 -24.95
CA PHE A 11 -4.02 -34.95 -23.78
C PHE A 11 -5.41 -35.60 -23.82
N TYR A 12 -5.94 -35.88 -25.01
CA TYR A 12 -7.21 -36.61 -25.15
C TYR A 12 -7.06 -38.07 -24.73
N LYS A 13 -5.96 -38.73 -25.14
CA LYS A 13 -5.64 -40.09 -24.68
C LYS A 13 -5.33 -40.14 -23.18
N ILE A 14 -4.63 -39.13 -22.64
CA ILE A 14 -4.32 -39.06 -21.20
C ILE A 14 -5.60 -38.98 -20.35
N LEU A 15 -6.60 -38.21 -20.78
CA LEU A 15 -7.90 -38.14 -20.11
C LEU A 15 -8.87 -39.27 -20.49
N GLY A 16 -8.54 -40.09 -21.49
CA GLY A 16 -9.40 -41.16 -21.99
C GLY A 16 -10.72 -40.64 -22.60
N VAL A 17 -10.63 -39.53 -23.33
CA VAL A 17 -11.77 -38.86 -24.00
C VAL A 17 -11.54 -38.76 -25.50
N ASP A 18 -12.63 -38.68 -26.27
CA ASP A 18 -12.55 -38.43 -27.71
C ASP A 18 -12.15 -36.97 -28.00
N LYS A 19 -11.50 -36.71 -29.14
CA LYS A 19 -11.13 -35.35 -29.58
C LYS A 19 -12.34 -34.42 -29.71
N LYS A 20 -13.53 -34.97 -29.99
CA LYS A 20 -14.80 -34.23 -30.08
C LYS A 20 -15.55 -34.14 -28.76
N ALA A 21 -14.99 -34.61 -27.65
CA ALA A 21 -15.65 -34.58 -26.35
C ALA A 21 -16.02 -33.15 -25.93
N SER A 22 -17.21 -33.00 -25.36
CA SER A 22 -17.69 -31.75 -24.80
C SER A 22 -16.90 -31.35 -23.55
N ALA A 23 -16.92 -30.07 -23.18
CA ALA A 23 -16.26 -29.57 -21.96
C ALA A 23 -16.78 -30.28 -20.70
N ASP A 24 -18.06 -30.62 -20.66
CA ASP A 24 -18.69 -31.32 -19.54
C ASP A 24 -18.21 -32.78 -19.43
N GLU A 25 -18.01 -33.47 -20.55
CA GLU A 25 -17.45 -34.82 -20.58
C GLU A 25 -15.98 -34.84 -20.11
N ILE A 26 -15.18 -33.88 -20.58
CA ILE A 26 -13.78 -33.70 -20.16
C ILE A 26 -13.71 -33.47 -18.64
N LYS A 27 -14.56 -32.58 -18.11
CA LYS A 27 -14.65 -32.28 -16.68
C LYS A 27 -15.10 -33.48 -15.85
N LYS A 28 -16.06 -34.26 -16.35
CA LYS A 28 -16.54 -35.46 -15.66
C LYS A 28 -15.46 -36.55 -15.59
N LYS A 29 -14.70 -36.74 -16.68
CA LYS A 29 -13.60 -37.71 -16.75
C LYS A 29 -12.43 -37.31 -15.87
N TYR A 30 -12.03 -36.04 -15.90
CA TYR A 30 -11.01 -35.50 -15.00
C TYR A 30 -11.39 -35.73 -13.54
N ARG A 31 -12.62 -35.41 -13.11
CA ARG A 31 -13.06 -35.62 -11.72
C ARG A 31 -13.02 -37.08 -11.28
N SER A 32 -13.33 -38.03 -12.17
CA SER A 32 -13.21 -39.46 -11.87
C SER A 32 -11.75 -39.84 -11.66
N LEU A 33 -10.89 -39.51 -12.63
CA LEU A 33 -9.47 -39.84 -12.59
C LEU A 33 -8.73 -39.16 -11.43
N ALA A 34 -9.06 -37.90 -11.14
CA ALA A 34 -8.46 -37.14 -10.04
C ALA A 34 -8.83 -37.73 -8.67
N ARG A 35 -10.02 -38.31 -8.52
CA ARG A 35 -10.43 -39.00 -7.28
C ARG A 35 -9.74 -40.35 -7.13
N ASP A 36 -9.54 -41.07 -8.24
CA ASP A 36 -8.93 -42.39 -8.24
C ASP A 36 -7.41 -42.32 -8.10
N LEU A 37 -6.79 -41.28 -8.67
CA LEU A 37 -5.34 -41.06 -8.67
C LEU A 37 -4.87 -40.07 -7.59
N HIS A 38 -5.75 -39.64 -6.68
CA HIS A 38 -5.41 -38.60 -5.68
C HIS A 38 -4.22 -39.03 -4.81
N PRO A 39 -3.22 -38.16 -4.59
CA PRO A 39 -2.04 -38.48 -3.78
C PRO A 39 -2.37 -38.99 -2.38
N ASP A 40 -3.39 -38.42 -1.73
CA ASP A 40 -3.81 -38.85 -0.38
C ASP A 40 -4.35 -40.28 -0.32
N LYS A 41 -4.90 -40.80 -1.43
CA LYS A 41 -5.44 -42.18 -1.49
C LYS A 41 -4.36 -43.19 -1.90
N ASN A 42 -3.35 -42.73 -2.63
CA ASN A 42 -2.31 -43.56 -3.24
C ASN A 42 -0.90 -43.12 -2.79
N GLN A 43 -0.75 -42.87 -1.49
CA GLN A 43 0.51 -42.34 -0.93
C GLN A 43 1.65 -43.33 -1.15
N GLY A 44 2.76 -42.86 -1.74
CA GLY A 44 3.99 -43.62 -1.93
C GLY A 44 4.14 -44.34 -3.28
N ASP A 45 3.15 -44.27 -4.17
CA ASP A 45 3.27 -44.81 -5.54
C ASP A 45 3.58 -43.68 -6.55
N SER A 46 4.87 -43.55 -6.90
CA SER A 46 5.37 -42.53 -7.85
C SER A 46 4.69 -42.64 -9.22
N ALA A 47 4.29 -43.83 -9.66
CA ALA A 47 3.68 -44.01 -10.97
C ALA A 47 2.23 -43.49 -11.01
N LEU A 48 1.51 -43.54 -9.90
CA LEU A 48 0.17 -42.96 -9.77
C LEU A 48 0.22 -41.44 -9.61
N GLU A 49 1.25 -40.93 -8.94
CA GLU A 49 1.50 -39.49 -8.84
C GLU A 49 1.82 -38.86 -10.21
N ASP A 50 2.66 -39.52 -11.02
CA ASP A 50 2.98 -39.04 -12.37
C ASP A 50 1.76 -39.07 -13.30
N LYS A 51 0.90 -40.09 -13.17
CA LYS A 51 -0.38 -40.14 -13.88
C LYS A 51 -1.33 -39.03 -13.43
N PHE A 52 -1.39 -38.73 -12.13
CA PHE A 52 -2.19 -37.63 -11.61
C PHE A 52 -1.73 -36.27 -12.14
N LYS A 53 -0.41 -36.05 -12.22
CA LYS A 53 0.19 -34.85 -12.82
C LYS A 53 -0.17 -34.72 -14.30
N ALA A 54 -0.02 -35.79 -15.07
CA ALA A 54 -0.38 -35.79 -16.50
C ALA A 54 -1.88 -35.53 -16.73
N VAL A 55 -2.76 -36.10 -15.90
CA VAL A 55 -4.21 -35.90 -15.97
C VAL A 55 -4.61 -34.45 -15.62
N SER A 56 -3.92 -33.84 -14.65
CA SER A 56 -4.15 -32.44 -14.27
C SER A 56 -3.69 -31.47 -15.36
N GLU A 57 -2.51 -31.72 -15.92
CA GLU A 57 -1.96 -30.96 -17.07
C GLU A 57 -2.91 -31.03 -18.29
N ALA A 58 -3.41 -32.22 -18.61
CA ALA A 58 -4.35 -32.40 -19.71
C ALA A 58 -5.66 -31.62 -19.50
N TYR A 59 -6.18 -31.59 -18.26
CA TYR A 59 -7.40 -30.85 -17.94
C TYR A 59 -7.21 -29.34 -18.01
N ASP A 60 -6.06 -28.81 -17.56
CA ASP A 60 -5.78 -27.37 -17.58
C ASP A 60 -5.75 -26.78 -19.00
N ILE A 61 -5.40 -27.60 -19.99
CA ILE A 61 -5.35 -27.22 -21.41
C ILE A 61 -6.70 -27.48 -22.07
N LEU A 62 -7.32 -28.64 -21.84
CA LEU A 62 -8.55 -29.04 -22.54
C LEU A 62 -9.83 -28.43 -21.96
N SER A 63 -9.80 -27.91 -20.72
CA SER A 63 -10.96 -27.28 -20.08
C SER A 63 -11.20 -25.83 -20.52
N ASP A 64 -10.16 -25.14 -21.00
CA ASP A 64 -10.24 -23.78 -21.54
C ASP A 64 -10.38 -23.82 -23.07
N SER A 65 -11.39 -23.14 -23.60
CA SER A 65 -11.70 -23.19 -25.03
C SER A 65 -10.60 -22.59 -25.92
N LYS A 66 -9.86 -21.58 -25.45
CA LYS A 66 -8.76 -20.97 -26.20
C LYS A 66 -7.54 -21.88 -26.19
N LYS A 67 -7.14 -22.38 -25.01
CA LYS A 67 -6.00 -23.30 -24.89
C LYS A 67 -6.22 -24.61 -25.63
N ARG A 68 -7.46 -25.13 -25.62
CA ARG A 68 -7.84 -26.32 -26.40
C ARG A 68 -7.68 -26.08 -27.91
N ALA A 69 -8.14 -24.93 -28.41
CA ALA A 69 -8.01 -24.58 -29.81
C ALA A 69 -6.54 -24.45 -30.24
N GLU A 70 -5.71 -23.79 -29.41
CA GLU A 70 -4.26 -23.66 -29.63
C GLU A 70 -3.57 -25.03 -29.65
N TYR A 71 -3.92 -25.91 -28.71
CA TYR A 71 -3.41 -27.28 -28.66
C TYR A 71 -3.83 -28.11 -29.90
N ASP A 72 -5.09 -28.01 -30.32
CA ASP A 72 -5.61 -28.73 -31.49
C ASP A 72 -4.93 -28.25 -32.79
N GLU A 73 -4.70 -26.94 -32.91
CA GLU A 73 -4.00 -26.33 -34.04
C GLU A 73 -2.54 -26.78 -34.09
N ALA A 74 -1.81 -26.57 -32.99
CA ALA A 74 -0.44 -27.00 -32.77
C ALA A 74 -0.21 -28.47 -33.14
N ARG A 75 -1.08 -29.34 -32.63
CA ARG A 75 -1.00 -30.77 -32.89
C ARG A 75 -1.34 -31.13 -34.32
N SER A 76 -2.26 -30.42 -34.97
CA SER A 76 -2.56 -30.63 -36.39
C SER A 76 -1.39 -30.25 -37.32
N TYR A 77 -0.54 -29.30 -36.89
CA TYR A 77 0.71 -28.97 -37.59
C TYR A 77 1.78 -30.05 -37.36
N PHE A 78 1.86 -30.60 -36.15
CA PHE A 78 2.77 -31.70 -35.83
C PHE A 78 2.40 -33.02 -36.56
N GLU A 79 1.12 -33.41 -36.56
CA GLU A 79 0.61 -34.62 -37.24
C GLU A 79 0.70 -34.54 -38.77
N ARG A 80 0.71 -33.32 -39.35
CA ARG A 80 0.93 -33.09 -40.79
C ARG A 80 2.41 -33.06 -41.20
N GLY A 81 3.34 -33.40 -40.30
CA GLY A 81 4.77 -33.45 -40.58
C GLY A 81 5.44 -32.08 -40.70
N GLY A 82 4.93 -31.06 -40.01
CA GLY A 82 5.36 -29.66 -40.07
C GLY A 82 6.73 -29.32 -39.49
N PHE A 83 7.59 -30.30 -39.17
CA PHE A 83 9.02 -30.10 -38.95
C PHE A 83 9.83 -30.68 -40.11
N ARG A 84 9.66 -30.12 -41.31
CA ARG A 84 10.73 -30.16 -42.31
C ARG A 84 11.73 -29.07 -41.93
N ALA A 85 12.86 -29.50 -41.36
CA ALA A 85 14.07 -28.69 -41.41
C ALA A 85 14.25 -28.18 -42.86
N PRO A 86 14.50 -26.87 -43.08
CA PRO A 86 14.66 -26.34 -44.43
C PRO A 86 15.78 -27.11 -45.12
N THR A 87 15.41 -27.89 -46.14
CA THR A 87 16.37 -28.50 -47.05
C THR A 87 16.81 -27.38 -48.00
N GLY A 88 17.84 -26.65 -47.60
CA GLY A 88 18.41 -25.52 -48.34
C GLY A 88 19.70 -25.10 -47.67
N GLY A 89 20.83 -25.57 -48.20
CA GLY A 89 22.13 -25.42 -47.58
C GLY A 89 22.53 -23.97 -47.32
N GLN A 90 22.80 -23.66 -46.06
CA GLN A 90 23.81 -22.70 -45.65
C GLN A 90 24.21 -22.98 -44.20
N ASN A 91 25.52 -23.10 -43.99
CA ASN A 91 26.16 -23.35 -42.71
C ASN A 91 25.59 -22.46 -41.60
N PHE A 92 24.83 -23.04 -40.66
CA PHE A 92 24.69 -22.51 -39.31
C PHE A 92 25.50 -23.41 -38.38
N GLN A 93 26.80 -23.13 -38.32
CA GLN A 93 27.70 -23.73 -37.37
C GLN A 93 27.60 -22.95 -36.05
N GLY A 94 27.03 -23.61 -35.03
CA GLY A 94 27.35 -23.33 -33.62
C GLY A 94 26.89 -21.99 -33.02
N GLY A 95 25.67 -21.53 -33.34
CA GLY A 95 25.04 -20.38 -32.68
C GLY A 95 23.80 -20.83 -31.90
N ASP A 96 23.84 -20.62 -30.59
CA ASP A 96 22.85 -20.98 -29.59
C ASP A 96 21.43 -20.44 -29.91
N PHE A 97 20.44 -21.32 -30.07
CA PHE A 97 19.04 -20.93 -30.26
C PHE A 97 18.44 -20.35 -28.96
N SER A 98 19.14 -20.47 -27.82
CA SER A 98 18.76 -19.81 -26.57
C SER A 98 19.00 -18.30 -26.56
N ASP A 99 19.91 -17.79 -27.40
CA ASP A 99 20.16 -16.34 -27.54
C ASP A 99 19.21 -15.63 -28.52
N ILE A 100 18.51 -16.39 -29.38
CA ILE A 100 17.37 -15.87 -30.17
C ILE A 100 16.06 -15.92 -29.36
N PHE A 101 15.98 -16.79 -28.34
CA PHE A 101 14.80 -17.01 -27.48
C PHE A 101 15.06 -16.58 -26.04
N GLY A 102 15.71 -15.42 -25.87
CA GLY A 102 16.01 -14.84 -24.57
C GLY A 102 14.76 -14.71 -23.67
N GLY A 103 14.72 -15.55 -22.64
CA GLY A 103 13.87 -15.52 -21.44
C GLY A 103 12.72 -14.52 -21.41
N GLY A 104 11.56 -14.89 -21.98
CA GLY A 104 10.32 -14.13 -21.89
C GLY A 104 9.14 -14.98 -22.33
N ASN A 105 7.97 -14.74 -21.72
CA ASN A 105 6.75 -15.56 -21.83
C ASN A 105 6.45 -16.10 -23.25
N PRO A 106 6.03 -17.38 -23.38
CA PRO A 106 5.61 -17.96 -24.66
C PRO A 106 4.42 -17.24 -25.32
N GLN A 107 3.65 -16.47 -24.55
CA GLN A 107 2.54 -15.63 -25.04
C GLN A 107 3.01 -14.43 -25.88
N ASP A 108 4.20 -13.87 -25.61
CA ASP A 108 4.72 -12.69 -26.33
C ASP A 108 5.48 -13.07 -27.61
N ILE A 109 5.90 -14.33 -27.71
CA ILE A 109 6.67 -14.87 -28.84
C ILE A 109 5.74 -15.23 -30.02
N PHE A 110 4.53 -15.75 -29.74
CA PHE A 110 3.57 -16.09 -30.78
C PHE A 110 2.98 -14.86 -31.48
N ALA A 111 2.81 -13.74 -30.75
CA ALA A 111 2.30 -12.49 -31.30
C ALA A 111 3.31 -11.79 -32.25
N ASN A 112 4.61 -11.90 -31.98
CA ASN A 112 5.65 -11.28 -32.80
C ASN A 112 6.03 -12.09 -34.04
N LEU A 113 5.80 -13.41 -34.04
CA LEU A 113 6.17 -14.28 -35.15
C LEU A 113 5.06 -14.45 -36.21
N PHE A 114 3.78 -14.34 -35.82
CA PHE A 114 2.63 -14.53 -36.72
C PHE A 114 1.86 -13.25 -37.09
N GLY A 115 2.22 -12.10 -36.49
CA GLY A 115 1.63 -10.79 -36.79
C GLY A 115 2.65 -9.86 -37.44
N GLY A 116 2.77 -9.91 -38.76
CA GLY A 116 3.70 -9.06 -39.51
C GLY A 116 3.55 -7.57 -39.20
N GLY A 117 4.69 -6.88 -39.04
CA GLY A 117 4.84 -5.45 -39.32
C GLY A 117 3.81 -4.48 -38.72
N GLY A 118 3.18 -4.82 -37.59
CA GLY A 118 2.22 -3.94 -36.94
C GLY A 118 2.94 -2.74 -36.33
N ARG A 119 2.79 -1.55 -36.94
CA ARG A 119 3.05 -0.27 -36.27
C ARG A 119 2.50 -0.36 -34.85
N ARG A 120 3.38 -0.32 -33.84
CA ARG A 120 2.98 -0.15 -32.43
C ARG A 120 1.99 1.00 -32.41
N GLY A 121 0.75 0.72 -32.04
CA GLY A 121 -0.26 1.77 -31.89
C GLY A 121 0.24 2.84 -30.91
N PRO A 122 -0.26 4.08 -31.01
CA PRO A 122 0.13 5.16 -30.11
C PRO A 122 0.13 4.71 -28.65
N ARG A 123 1.23 4.95 -27.93
CA ARG A 123 1.37 4.58 -26.51
C ARG A 123 1.06 5.76 -25.59
N LYS A 124 0.38 5.50 -24.46
CA LYS A 124 0.22 6.49 -23.39
C LYS A 124 1.60 6.83 -22.81
N GLY A 125 1.82 8.09 -22.44
CA GLY A 125 3.04 8.49 -21.76
C GLY A 125 3.19 7.81 -20.40
N SER A 126 4.42 7.75 -19.88
CA SER A 126 4.70 7.13 -18.59
C SER A 126 4.13 7.95 -17.42
N ASP A 127 3.79 7.26 -16.34
CA ASP A 127 3.40 7.92 -15.11
C ASP A 127 4.61 8.56 -14.43
N LEU A 128 4.41 9.72 -13.80
CA LEU A 128 5.44 10.44 -13.05
C LEU A 128 5.18 10.32 -11.55
N GLN A 129 6.24 10.33 -10.77
CA GLN A 129 6.19 10.39 -9.32
C GLN A 129 6.95 11.62 -8.83
N THR A 130 6.37 12.34 -7.88
CA THR A 130 7.00 13.48 -7.24
C THR A 130 6.64 13.51 -5.77
N GLU A 131 7.44 14.20 -4.99
CA GLU A 131 7.23 14.39 -3.56
C GLU A 131 6.86 15.85 -3.30
N ALA A 132 5.92 16.06 -2.39
CA ALA A 132 5.57 17.40 -1.93
C ALA A 132 5.50 17.44 -0.41
N THR A 133 6.09 18.47 0.17
CA THR A 133 6.03 18.67 1.62
C THR A 133 4.96 19.70 1.97
N ILE A 134 4.03 19.34 2.85
CA ILE A 134 3.01 20.22 3.40
C ILE A 134 3.21 20.45 4.89
N THR A 135 2.63 21.53 5.41
CA THR A 135 2.59 21.77 6.86
C THR A 135 1.55 20.88 7.54
N PHE A 136 1.71 20.65 8.84
CA PHE A 136 0.71 19.97 9.65
C PHE A 136 -0.67 20.62 9.51
N LYS A 137 -0.75 21.96 9.54
CA LYS A 137 -2.01 22.70 9.40
C LYS A 137 -2.70 22.40 8.06
N GLU A 138 -1.95 22.43 6.96
CA GLU A 138 -2.46 22.08 5.63
C GLU A 138 -2.89 20.61 5.53
N SER A 139 -2.20 19.70 6.20
CA SER A 139 -2.61 18.29 6.23
C SER A 139 -3.97 18.08 6.92
N ILE A 140 -4.30 18.93 7.90
CA ILE A 140 -5.56 18.86 8.63
C ILE A 140 -6.70 19.55 7.87
N PHE A 141 -6.49 20.76 7.37
CA PHE A 141 -7.55 21.55 6.72
C PHE A 141 -7.66 21.32 5.21
N GLY A 142 -6.68 20.68 4.59
CA GLY A 142 -6.53 20.59 3.14
C GLY A 142 -5.89 21.85 2.56
N THR A 143 -5.28 21.71 1.40
CA THR A 143 -4.66 22.82 0.67
C THR A 143 -4.66 22.54 -0.83
N THR A 144 -4.30 23.54 -1.62
CA THR A 144 -4.02 23.37 -3.05
C THR A 144 -2.51 23.52 -3.23
N LEU A 145 -1.88 22.49 -3.78
CA LEU A 145 -0.45 22.48 -4.08
C LEU A 145 -0.23 22.95 -5.51
N ASP A 146 0.58 24.00 -5.68
CA ASP A 146 1.06 24.42 -6.99
C ASP A 146 2.51 23.94 -7.17
N LEU A 147 2.66 22.84 -7.91
CA LEU A 147 3.95 22.22 -8.19
C LEU A 147 4.48 22.69 -9.54
N LYS A 148 5.75 23.03 -9.60
CA LYS A 148 6.45 23.29 -10.86
C LYS A 148 7.24 22.04 -11.23
N LEU A 149 6.81 21.34 -12.26
CA LEU A 149 7.52 20.17 -12.78
C LEU A 149 8.31 20.57 -14.03
N ASN A 150 9.55 20.12 -14.08
CA ASN A 150 10.33 20.12 -15.30
C ASN A 150 10.12 18.76 -15.95
N THR A 151 9.26 18.72 -16.97
CA THR A 151 9.08 17.52 -17.81
C THR A 151 10.11 17.58 -18.94
N ASP A 152 10.86 16.51 -19.15
CA ASP A 152 11.89 16.47 -20.19
C ASP A 152 11.31 16.84 -21.56
N GLY A 153 11.79 17.95 -22.14
CA GLY A 153 11.44 18.43 -23.48
C GLY A 153 10.36 19.51 -23.59
N ASN A 154 9.64 19.84 -22.50
CA ASN A 154 8.73 21.00 -22.46
C ASN A 154 8.99 21.76 -21.16
N GLY A 155 9.26 23.06 -21.24
CA GLY A 155 9.67 23.91 -20.11
C GLY A 155 8.74 23.81 -18.87
N PRO A 156 9.11 24.46 -17.75
CA PRO A 156 8.47 24.27 -16.45
C PRO A 156 6.95 24.40 -16.52
N GLN A 157 6.23 23.30 -16.24
CA GLN A 157 4.78 23.29 -16.17
C GLN A 157 4.32 23.45 -14.72
N SER A 158 3.41 24.39 -14.50
CA SER A 158 2.74 24.55 -13.19
C SER A 158 1.51 23.64 -13.15
N ILE A 159 1.47 22.76 -12.15
CA ILE A 159 0.40 21.79 -11.93
C ILE A 159 -0.22 22.07 -10.57
N SER A 160 -1.52 22.31 -10.56
CA SER A 160 -2.29 22.49 -9.35
C SER A 160 -2.94 21.17 -8.94
N ALA A 161 -2.72 20.75 -7.69
CA ALA A 161 -3.25 19.51 -7.13
C ALA A 161 -3.97 19.77 -5.80
N ARG A 162 -5.22 19.32 -5.68
CA ARG A 162 -5.99 19.49 -4.45
C ARG A 162 -5.64 18.40 -3.44
N VAL A 163 -5.19 18.82 -2.26
CA VAL A 163 -4.95 17.96 -1.10
C VAL A 163 -6.22 17.95 -0.23
N PRO A 164 -6.85 16.77 -0.01
CA PRO A 164 -7.99 16.66 0.90
C PRO A 164 -7.64 17.03 2.35
N ALA A 165 -8.65 17.40 3.13
CA ALA A 165 -8.52 17.58 4.57
C ALA A 165 -8.28 16.24 5.29
N GLY A 166 -7.47 16.26 6.35
CA GLY A 166 -7.20 15.10 7.20
C GLY A 166 -6.30 14.04 6.57
N VAL A 167 -5.47 14.39 5.58
CA VAL A 167 -4.50 13.48 4.97
C VAL A 167 -3.42 13.05 5.97
N ASN A 168 -2.93 11.82 5.82
CA ASN A 168 -1.84 11.29 6.61
C ASN A 168 -0.51 11.58 5.93
N ASP A 169 0.57 11.51 6.70
CA ASP A 169 1.92 11.46 6.15
C ASP A 169 2.10 10.22 5.25
N GLY A 170 2.83 10.38 4.14
CA GLY A 170 3.00 9.36 3.09
C GLY A 170 1.77 9.16 2.19
N ALA A 171 0.75 10.02 2.28
CA ALA A 171 -0.42 9.90 1.42
C ALA A 171 -0.06 10.14 -0.06
N LYS A 172 -0.56 9.27 -0.96
CA LYS A 172 -0.34 9.36 -2.41
C LYS A 172 -1.56 9.95 -3.11
N ILE A 173 -1.36 11.07 -3.81
CA ILE A 173 -2.40 11.75 -4.58
C ILE A 173 -2.15 11.52 -6.07
N ARG A 174 -3.18 11.06 -6.79
CA ARG A 174 -3.13 10.91 -8.25
C ARG A 174 -3.74 12.11 -8.96
N VAL A 175 -2.96 12.75 -9.82
CA VAL A 175 -3.40 13.79 -10.75
C VAL A 175 -3.41 13.21 -12.17
N LYS A 176 -4.62 12.94 -12.67
CA LYS A 176 -4.83 12.26 -13.96
C LYS A 176 -4.31 13.12 -15.13
N GLY A 177 -3.59 12.50 -16.06
CA GLY A 177 -3.15 13.16 -17.31
C GLY A 177 -2.06 14.23 -17.12
N LYS A 178 -1.34 14.21 -16.00
CA LYS A 178 -0.23 15.14 -15.69
C LYS A 178 1.14 14.44 -15.61
N GLY A 179 1.23 13.21 -16.09
CA GLY A 179 2.47 12.46 -16.26
C GLY A 179 3.21 12.85 -17.54
N ALA A 180 4.16 12.01 -17.97
CA ALA A 180 4.96 12.27 -19.15
C ALA A 180 4.09 12.27 -20.42
N PRO A 181 4.45 13.04 -21.47
CA PRO A 181 3.73 13.03 -22.73
C PRO A 181 3.88 11.68 -23.46
N GLY A 182 2.85 11.27 -24.18
CA GLY A 182 2.89 10.10 -25.07
C GLY A 182 1.91 10.25 -26.23
N GLU A 183 2.09 9.44 -27.27
CA GLU A 183 1.34 9.52 -28.52
C GLU A 183 -0.16 9.26 -28.35
N ALA A 184 -0.56 8.46 -27.36
CA ALA A 184 -1.97 8.24 -26.98
C ALA A 184 -2.44 9.11 -25.80
N GLY A 185 -1.71 10.18 -25.50
CA GLY A 185 -1.98 11.10 -24.39
C GLY A 185 -1.02 10.92 -23.20
N PRO A 186 -0.99 11.89 -22.28
CA PRO A 186 -0.06 11.90 -21.16
C PRO A 186 -0.39 10.83 -20.10
N GLY A 187 0.64 10.37 -19.39
CA GLY A 187 0.53 9.55 -18.18
C GLY A 187 -0.16 10.26 -17.02
N ASP A 188 -0.19 9.63 -15.84
CA ASP A 188 -0.68 10.23 -14.60
C ASP A 188 0.48 10.70 -13.71
N LEU A 189 0.24 11.70 -12.86
CA LEU A 189 1.20 12.14 -11.84
C LEU A 189 0.77 11.62 -10.47
N PHE A 190 1.68 10.97 -9.76
CA PHE A 190 1.51 10.58 -8.38
C PHE A 190 2.36 11.49 -7.49
N ILE A 191 1.71 12.14 -6.53
CA ILE A 191 2.35 13.03 -5.56
C ILE A 191 2.35 12.31 -4.22
N GLU A 192 3.52 11.98 -3.69
CA GLU A 192 3.69 11.48 -2.33
C GLU A 192 3.86 12.67 -1.38
N LEU A 193 3.01 12.73 -0.34
CA LEU A 193 2.99 13.85 0.60
C LEU A 193 3.81 13.56 1.84
N HIS A 194 4.66 14.51 2.22
CA HIS A 194 5.34 14.54 3.51
C HIS A 194 4.77 15.66 4.38
N VAL A 195 4.36 15.34 5.61
CA VAL A 195 3.79 16.31 6.56
C VAL A 195 4.87 16.76 7.54
N LYS A 196 5.18 18.05 7.53
CA LYS A 196 6.09 18.64 8.54
C LYS A 196 5.48 18.51 9.94
N PRO A 197 6.23 18.02 10.94
CA PRO A 197 5.79 18.03 12.33
C PRO A 197 5.44 19.44 12.80
N HIS A 198 4.42 19.57 13.66
CA HIS A 198 4.09 20.84 14.30
C HIS A 198 4.80 20.94 15.65
N ALA A 199 5.16 22.16 16.07
CA ALA A 199 5.88 22.39 17.33
C ALA A 199 5.05 22.06 18.58
N THR A 200 3.72 22.26 18.51
CA THR A 200 2.82 22.12 19.67
C THR A 200 1.75 21.04 19.51
N PHE A 201 1.37 20.71 18.27
CA PHE A 201 0.25 19.81 18.00
C PHE A 201 0.78 18.51 17.43
N SER A 202 0.19 17.40 17.84
CA SER A 202 0.41 16.11 17.20
C SER A 202 -0.92 15.42 16.90
N ARG A 203 -0.88 14.42 16.02
CA ARG A 203 -2.07 13.67 15.59
C ARG A 203 -2.08 12.29 16.22
N LYS A 204 -3.24 11.86 16.71
CA LYS A 204 -3.50 10.45 17.07
C LYS A 204 -4.89 10.04 16.54
N GLY A 205 -4.89 9.31 15.41
CA GLY A 205 -6.13 9.03 14.69
C GLY A 205 -6.75 10.32 14.17
N GLU A 206 -8.01 10.58 14.48
CA GLU A 206 -8.69 11.84 14.14
C GLU A 206 -8.59 12.89 15.25
N ASN A 207 -7.95 12.57 16.38
CA ASN A 207 -7.76 13.50 17.48
C ASN A 207 -6.45 14.29 17.33
N LEU A 208 -6.49 15.54 17.80
CA LEU A 208 -5.31 16.36 17.99
C LEU A 208 -4.85 16.24 19.45
N LEU A 209 -3.55 16.20 19.66
CA LEU A 209 -2.92 16.23 20.97
C LEU A 209 -2.17 17.55 21.14
N LEU A 210 -2.28 18.14 22.32
CA LEU A 210 -1.54 19.33 22.74
C LEU A 210 -1.09 19.13 24.18
N THR A 211 0.16 19.45 24.48
CA THR A 211 0.60 19.61 25.87
C THR A 211 0.49 21.07 26.25
N LEU A 212 -0.34 21.38 27.23
CA LEU A 212 -0.60 22.74 27.67
C LEU A 212 0.13 23.02 28.98
N PRO A 213 1.09 23.96 28.99
CA PRO A 213 1.73 24.38 30.22
C PRO A 213 0.73 25.18 31.07
N VAL A 214 0.63 24.83 32.35
CA VAL A 214 -0.15 25.56 33.35
C VAL A 214 0.71 25.87 34.57
N THR A 215 0.34 26.90 35.32
CA THR A 215 1.01 27.23 36.58
C THR A 215 0.55 26.30 37.70
N PHE A 216 1.39 26.15 38.73
CA PHE A 216 1.01 25.40 39.93
C PHE A 216 -0.25 25.96 40.60
N ALA A 217 -0.38 27.29 40.66
CA ALA A 217 -1.55 27.94 41.25
C ALA A 217 -2.85 27.60 40.50
N GLU A 218 -2.83 27.63 39.16
CA GLU A 218 -3.99 27.24 38.35
C GLU A 218 -4.37 25.77 38.56
N ALA A 219 -3.37 24.87 38.60
CA ALA A 219 -3.62 23.45 38.82
C ALA A 219 -4.15 23.14 40.23
N ALA A 220 -3.61 23.82 41.25
CA ALA A 220 -3.99 23.63 42.65
C ALA A 220 -5.35 24.23 42.98
N LEU A 221 -5.60 25.48 42.56
CA LEU A 221 -6.80 26.25 42.93
C LEU A 221 -7.94 26.11 41.92
N GLY A 222 -7.64 25.64 40.70
CA GLY A 222 -8.56 25.64 39.57
C GLY A 222 -8.59 27.02 38.89
N ALA A 223 -8.78 27.02 37.58
CA ALA A 223 -8.76 28.24 36.77
C ALA A 223 -9.54 28.03 35.46
N ASP A 224 -9.92 29.13 34.82
CA ASP A 224 -10.38 29.11 33.43
C ASP A 224 -9.18 29.37 32.53
N ILE A 225 -8.68 28.31 31.88
CA ILE A 225 -7.48 28.37 31.04
C ILE A 225 -7.85 28.51 29.58
N LYS A 226 -7.05 29.26 28.82
CA LYS A 226 -7.21 29.39 27.36
C LYS A 226 -6.39 28.32 26.66
N VAL A 227 -7.06 27.51 25.85
CA VAL A 227 -6.45 26.45 25.07
C VAL A 227 -6.39 26.88 23.60
N PRO A 228 -5.19 27.04 23.01
CA PRO A 228 -5.08 27.37 21.59
C PRO A 228 -5.55 26.18 20.74
N THR A 229 -6.26 26.46 19.66
CA THR A 229 -6.64 25.46 18.66
C THR A 229 -5.83 25.59 17.38
N LEU A 230 -5.83 24.56 16.54
CA LEU A 230 -5.11 24.57 15.26
C LEU A 230 -5.70 25.58 14.26
N SER A 231 -6.97 25.96 14.42
CA SER A 231 -7.65 26.95 13.59
C SER A 231 -7.13 28.37 13.86
N GLY A 232 -6.61 28.63 15.05
CA GLY A 232 -6.08 29.93 15.49
C GLY A 232 -6.98 30.66 16.50
N ASP A 233 -8.16 30.13 16.81
CA ASP A 233 -8.98 30.59 17.95
C ASP A 233 -8.59 29.87 19.25
N ASP A 234 -8.83 30.55 20.38
CA ASP A 234 -8.67 29.98 21.72
C ASP A 234 -10.01 29.48 22.25
N VAL A 235 -9.99 28.35 22.96
CA VAL A 235 -11.15 27.81 23.67
C VAL A 235 -10.88 27.87 25.18
N THR A 236 -11.80 28.48 25.92
CA THR A 236 -11.73 28.49 27.39
C THR A 236 -12.14 27.13 27.95
N VAL A 237 -11.32 26.54 28.79
CA VAL A 237 -11.56 25.26 29.46
C VAL A 237 -11.43 25.45 30.97
N ARG A 238 -12.38 24.91 31.74
CA ARG A 238 -12.29 24.91 33.21
C ARG A 238 -11.31 23.85 33.67
N LEU A 239 -10.24 24.26 34.33
CA LEU A 239 -9.34 23.41 35.08
C LEU A 239 -9.89 23.25 36.51
N ALA A 240 -10.11 22.01 36.94
CA ALA A 240 -10.56 21.74 38.30
C ALA A 240 -9.40 21.94 39.30
N ALA A 241 -9.74 22.34 40.53
CA ALA A 241 -8.78 22.40 41.63
C ALA A 241 -8.18 21.01 41.90
N GLY A 242 -6.89 20.96 42.27
CA GLY A 242 -6.16 19.73 42.49
C GLY A 242 -5.94 18.88 41.23
N THR A 243 -5.89 19.50 40.04
CA THR A 243 -5.62 18.74 38.80
C THR A 243 -4.15 18.31 38.75
N PRO A 244 -3.84 17.00 38.64
CA PRO A 244 -2.47 16.54 38.55
C PRO A 244 -1.86 16.79 37.17
N THR A 245 -0.53 16.89 37.12
CA THR A 245 0.21 16.87 35.86
C THR A 245 -0.05 15.57 35.09
N GLY A 246 -0.07 15.63 33.76
CA GLY A 246 -0.40 14.52 32.87
C GLY A 246 -1.90 14.26 32.71
N ARG A 247 -2.79 14.95 33.43
CA ARG A 247 -4.23 14.84 33.23
C ARG A 247 -4.60 15.28 31.82
N VAL A 248 -5.34 14.43 31.11
CA VAL A 248 -5.87 14.74 29.77
C VAL A 248 -7.27 15.32 29.88
N LEU A 249 -7.44 16.54 29.40
CA LEU A 249 -8.72 17.23 29.20
C LEU A 249 -9.16 17.07 27.75
N ARG A 250 -10.47 16.88 27.54
CA ARG A 250 -11.03 16.69 26.19
C ARG A 250 -11.85 17.91 25.79
N VAL A 251 -11.45 18.55 24.70
CA VAL A 251 -12.21 19.62 24.04
C VAL A 251 -12.89 19.05 22.80
N LYS A 252 -14.21 18.86 22.92
CA LYS A 252 -15.02 18.15 21.93
C LYS A 252 -15.07 18.90 20.59
N GLY A 253 -14.92 18.18 19.49
CA GLY A 253 -15.11 18.70 18.13
C GLY A 253 -14.01 19.64 17.64
N ARG A 254 -12.88 19.72 18.34
CA ARG A 254 -11.71 20.56 17.99
C ARG A 254 -10.53 19.74 17.45
N GLY A 255 -10.78 18.51 17.00
CA GLY A 255 -9.80 17.66 16.33
C GLY A 255 -9.85 17.77 14.80
N ILE A 256 -9.53 16.67 14.12
CA ILE A 256 -9.44 16.59 12.65
C ILE A 256 -10.82 16.23 12.09
N LYS A 257 -11.23 16.93 11.04
CA LYS A 257 -12.45 16.61 10.29
C LYS A 257 -12.12 15.76 9.08
N LYS A 258 -12.64 14.54 9.05
CA LYS A 258 -12.46 13.58 7.94
C LYS A 258 -13.81 12.99 7.55
N GLY A 259 -14.35 13.45 6.42
CA GLY A 259 -15.70 13.10 5.99
C GLY A 259 -16.75 13.54 7.03
N ALA A 260 -17.53 12.59 7.53
CA ALA A 260 -18.54 12.83 8.57
C ALA A 260 -17.97 12.79 10.00
N VAL A 261 -16.76 12.25 10.18
CA VAL A 261 -16.14 12.10 11.50
C VAL A 261 -15.40 13.40 11.86
N VAL A 262 -15.62 13.87 13.08
CA VAL A 262 -14.89 14.99 13.68
C VAL A 262 -14.26 14.48 14.96
N GLY A 263 -12.93 14.54 15.04
CA GLY A 263 -12.22 14.20 16.27
C GLY A 263 -12.23 15.32 17.30
N ASP A 264 -11.56 15.05 18.41
CA ASP A 264 -11.44 15.94 19.56
C ASP A 264 -10.01 16.49 19.71
N LEU A 265 -9.87 17.57 20.47
CA LEU A 265 -8.57 18.04 20.96
C LEU A 265 -8.36 17.48 22.38
N LEU A 266 -7.29 16.71 22.54
CA LEU A 266 -6.87 16.13 23.81
C LEU A 266 -5.71 16.97 24.36
N VAL A 267 -5.97 17.63 25.48
CA VAL A 267 -5.05 18.58 26.11
C VAL A 267 -4.44 17.90 27.33
N THR A 268 -3.16 17.57 27.26
CA THR A 268 -2.41 17.07 28.41
C THR A 268 -1.93 18.26 29.23
N VAL A 269 -2.34 18.33 30.49
CA VAL A 269 -1.91 19.38 31.40
C VAL A 269 -0.47 19.10 31.86
N GLU A 270 0.41 20.08 31.74
CA GLU A 270 1.77 20.01 32.26
C GLU A 270 2.02 21.18 33.21
N VAL A 271 2.25 20.90 34.49
CA VAL A 271 2.55 21.96 35.47
C VAL A 271 3.99 22.43 35.28
N GLN A 272 4.16 23.70 34.88
CA GLN A 272 5.47 24.31 34.74
C GLN A 272 5.91 25.02 36.02
N VAL A 273 7.13 24.71 36.44
CA VAL A 273 7.79 25.39 37.56
C VAL A 273 8.59 26.59 37.03
N PRO A 274 8.39 27.80 37.56
CA PRO A 274 9.14 28.98 37.13
C PRO A 274 10.63 28.81 37.41
N ARG A 275 11.49 29.24 36.48
CA ARG A 275 12.96 29.10 36.59
C ARG A 275 13.59 30.05 37.61
N ARG A 276 12.89 31.12 38.00
CA ARG A 276 13.36 32.12 38.96
C ARG A 276 12.21 32.52 39.86
N VAL A 277 12.45 32.56 41.16
CA VAL A 277 11.52 32.97 42.21
C VAL A 277 12.29 33.79 43.22
N GLU A 278 11.86 35.04 43.46
CA GLU A 278 12.56 35.99 44.32
C GLU A 278 11.55 36.82 45.13
N GLY A 279 12.02 37.39 46.25
CA GLY A 279 11.22 38.27 47.11
C GLY A 279 9.95 37.59 47.62
N LYS A 280 8.80 38.27 47.48
CA LYS A 280 7.50 37.80 47.98
C LYS A 280 7.09 36.43 47.43
N ALA A 281 7.51 36.08 46.21
CA ALA A 281 7.18 34.78 45.62
C ALA A 281 7.92 33.64 46.32
N GLU A 282 9.19 33.84 46.68
CA GLU A 282 9.99 32.86 47.42
C GLU A 282 9.44 32.68 48.84
N GLU A 283 9.08 33.78 49.52
CA GLU A 283 8.45 33.75 50.85
C GLU A 283 7.14 32.96 50.83
N ALA A 284 6.29 33.18 49.82
CA ALA A 284 5.04 32.45 49.65
C ALA A 284 5.25 30.95 49.43
N ILE A 285 6.27 30.56 48.63
CA ILE A 285 6.62 29.16 48.41
C ILE A 285 7.11 28.51 49.70
N LYS A 286 7.95 29.19 50.49
CA LYS A 286 8.40 28.69 51.80
C LYS A 286 7.24 28.49 52.77
N ALA A 287 6.31 29.45 52.83
CA ALA A 287 5.12 29.33 53.65
C ALA A 287 4.22 28.16 53.22
N PHE A 288 4.02 27.98 51.91
CA PHE A 288 3.27 26.84 51.36
C PHE A 288 3.95 25.49 51.68
N ALA A 289 5.27 25.41 51.54
CA ALA A 289 6.04 24.20 51.86
C ALA A 289 5.96 23.83 53.34
N ALA A 290 6.00 24.81 54.25
CA ALA A 290 5.83 24.56 55.69
C ALA A 290 4.42 24.04 56.01
N ALA A 291 3.39 24.64 55.40
CA ALA A 291 1.99 24.28 55.62
C ALA A 291 1.59 22.91 55.07
N THR A 292 2.40 22.31 54.19
CA THR A 292 2.13 21.02 53.52
C THR A 292 3.17 19.95 53.87
N SER A 293 3.97 20.20 54.91
CA SER A 293 5.09 19.34 55.32
C SER A 293 4.67 17.96 55.85
N ASP A 294 3.40 17.78 56.20
CA ASP A 294 2.81 16.53 56.64
C ASP A 294 2.57 15.53 55.50
N HIS A 295 2.56 16.00 54.24
CA HIS A 295 2.25 15.17 53.08
C HIS A 295 3.51 14.71 52.31
N ASP A 296 4.02 13.51 52.60
CA ASP A 296 5.14 12.92 51.85
C ASP A 296 4.68 12.29 50.52
N ILE A 297 4.79 13.06 49.44
CA ILE A 297 4.48 12.63 48.08
C ILE A 297 5.36 11.46 47.56
N ARG A 298 6.48 11.13 48.21
CA ARG A 298 7.38 10.04 47.79
C ARG A 298 7.13 8.74 48.54
N ALA A 299 6.33 8.73 49.60
CA ALA A 299 6.13 7.57 50.46
C ALA A 299 5.68 6.33 49.65
N GLU A 300 4.66 6.46 48.81
CA GLU A 300 4.18 5.36 47.96
C GLU A 300 5.22 4.87 46.95
N PHE A 301 6.00 5.80 46.37
CA PHE A 301 7.05 5.47 45.42
C PHE A 301 8.18 4.67 46.09
N ILE A 302 8.58 5.08 47.30
CA ILE A 302 9.61 4.41 48.09
C ILE A 302 9.16 2.99 48.46
N THR A 303 7.89 2.81 48.83
CA THR A 303 7.33 1.49 49.11
C THR A 303 7.36 0.58 47.89
N LYS A 304 6.92 1.08 46.71
CA LYS A 304 6.95 0.32 45.45
C LYS A 304 8.37 -0.03 44.98
N ALA A 305 9.36 0.82 45.28
CA ALA A 305 10.75 0.55 44.90
C ALA A 305 11.40 -0.56 45.75
N LYS A 306 10.85 -0.85 46.94
CA LYS A 306 11.36 -1.87 47.87
C LYS A 306 10.70 -3.24 47.68
N SER A 307 9.53 -3.30 47.04
CA SER A 307 8.82 -4.53 46.68
C SER A 307 9.33 -5.11 45.37
#